data_AF-A0A0F9HF17-F1
#
_entry.id   AF-A0A0F9HF17-F1
#
_cell.length_a   1.000
_cell.length_b   1.000
_cell.length_c   1.000
_cell.angle_alpha   90.00
_cell.angle_beta   90.00
_cell.angle_gamma   90.00
#
_symmetry.space_group_name_H-M   'P 1'
#
loop_
_entity.id
_entity.type
_entity.pdbx_description
1 polymer ?
#
loop_
_entity_poly.entity_id
_entity_poly.type
_entity_poly.pdbx_seq_one_letter_code
_entity_poly.pdbx_strand_id
1 'polypeptide(L)'
;MGLYPKVEESISSGLPQDPDGQIFYVDSQEGTNSLAGGRGTRREKPFETITYALAQCVDNRNDVIFVTTAVQVEDQPIVVNKTAVHIIGLPNNSPRGANEARCWIFPDSHVSGGVFTISAGDVVIKNFMLWGTAGEPCIDFGVDAQGVRQTIVDCSFHLGSYGIKTGPAANQPSHYLAILGCHFGPTLTSGGILHASNGSWPLIEDCYFESIAMPNISVTGGIAAGRIRRCQFMLTADDTIGGAIDMGNGTRWIISDNDANDATPTALSTNPYRDTPNTNAWFRNTVGGAGF
;
A
#
# COMPACT_ATOMS: atom_id res chain seq x y z
N MET A 1 -0.65 39.60 22.90
CA MET A 1 -1.75 38.74 22.41
C MET A 1 -1.63 38.66 20.91
N GLY A 2 -1.38 37.48 20.34
CA GLY A 2 -1.26 37.31 18.89
C GLY A 2 -2.62 37.52 18.23
N LEU A 3 -2.66 38.39 17.22
CA LEU A 3 -3.84 38.79 16.45
C LEU A 3 -4.36 37.73 15.47
N TYR A 4 -3.90 36.48 15.60
CA TYR A 4 -4.36 35.37 14.78
C TYR A 4 -5.08 34.36 15.67
N PRO A 5 -6.37 34.06 15.43
CA PRO A 5 -7.01 32.93 16.08
C PRO A 5 -6.18 31.68 15.73
N LYS A 6 -5.68 30.99 16.76
CA LYS A 6 -5.19 29.63 16.59
C LYS A 6 -6.37 28.85 16.06
N VAL A 7 -6.26 28.34 14.83
CA VAL A 7 -7.25 27.40 14.31
C VAL A 7 -7.06 26.11 15.11
N GLU A 8 -7.74 26.01 16.25
CA GLU A 8 -7.98 24.76 16.96
C GLU A 8 -9.13 24.03 16.26
N GLU A 9 -8.91 23.60 15.02
CA GLU A 9 -9.74 22.55 14.46
C GLU A 9 -8.82 21.39 14.12
N SER A 10 -8.70 20.47 15.09
CA SER A 10 -8.53 19.06 14.80
C SER A 10 -9.67 18.68 13.86
N ILE A 11 -9.44 18.83 12.55
CA ILE A 11 -10.31 18.20 11.57
C ILE A 11 -10.19 16.71 11.88
N SER A 12 -11.28 16.12 12.37
CA SER A 12 -11.37 14.68 12.56
C SER A 12 -10.84 14.02 11.30
N SER A 13 -9.73 13.30 11.41
CA SER A 13 -9.05 12.66 10.27
C SER A 13 -9.91 11.56 9.61
N GLY A 14 -11.15 11.37 10.09
CA GLY A 14 -11.99 10.22 9.78
C GLY A 14 -11.48 8.92 10.40
N LEU A 15 -10.35 8.97 11.11
CA LEU A 15 -9.75 7.82 11.78
C LEU A 15 -10.20 7.79 13.24
N PRO A 16 -10.44 6.59 13.81
CA PRO A 16 -10.67 6.44 15.24
C PRO A 16 -9.49 7.06 16.00
N GLN A 17 -9.75 8.08 16.80
CA GLN A 17 -8.78 8.60 17.77
C GLN A 17 -9.02 7.86 19.08
N ASP A 18 -8.04 7.06 19.48
CA ASP A 18 -8.00 6.52 20.83
C ASP A 18 -7.69 7.67 21.81
N PRO A 19 -8.37 7.76 22.97
CA PRO A 19 -8.04 8.77 23.97
C PRO A 19 -6.56 8.74 24.42
N ASP A 20 -5.89 7.60 24.30
CA ASP A 20 -4.48 7.44 24.64
C ASP A 20 -3.53 7.53 23.42
N GLY A 21 -4.07 7.68 22.22
CA GLY A 21 -3.31 7.77 20.97
C GLY A 21 -2.58 9.09 20.81
N GLN A 22 -1.35 9.02 20.31
CA GLN A 22 -0.53 10.20 20.02
C GLN A 22 -0.43 10.47 18.53
N ILE A 23 -0.32 11.76 18.20
CA ILE A 23 -0.04 12.22 16.85
C ILE A 23 1.42 12.65 16.77
N PHE A 24 2.13 12.06 15.82
CA PHE A 24 3.49 12.42 15.46
C PHE A 24 3.52 13.05 14.06
N TYR A 25 4.40 14.01 13.87
CA TYR A 25 4.68 14.65 12.59
C TYR A 25 6.12 14.34 12.18
N VAL A 26 6.31 14.01 10.90
CA VAL A 26 7.60 13.67 10.30
C VAL A 26 7.85 14.54 9.10
N ASP A 27 9.04 15.13 9.04
CA ASP A 27 9.53 15.92 7.92
C ASP A 27 11.04 15.75 7.79
N SER A 28 11.49 15.07 6.74
CA SER A 28 12.92 14.84 6.47
C SER A 28 13.75 16.11 6.27
N GLN A 29 13.13 17.26 5.95
CA GLN A 29 13.85 18.49 5.62
C GLN A 29 13.99 19.43 6.83
N GLU A 30 12.95 19.52 7.66
CA GLU A 30 12.89 20.44 8.81
C GLU A 30 12.91 19.72 10.17
N GLY A 31 12.78 18.40 10.16
CA GLY A 31 12.66 17.57 11.35
C GLY A 31 13.97 17.39 12.12
N THR A 32 13.84 16.87 13.34
CA THR A 32 14.98 16.40 14.11
C THR A 32 14.56 15.23 15.00
N ASN A 33 15.30 14.13 14.95
CA ASN A 33 15.06 12.93 15.75
C ASN A 33 15.48 13.12 17.22
N SER A 34 14.72 13.93 17.95
CA SER A 34 14.88 14.20 19.37
C SER A 34 13.53 14.53 20.00
N LEU A 35 13.32 14.14 21.24
CA LEU A 35 12.14 14.56 22.02
C LEU A 35 12.28 15.97 22.63
N ALA A 36 13.49 16.55 22.60
CA ALA A 36 13.78 17.82 23.25
C ALA A 36 12.90 18.96 22.72
N GLY A 37 12.25 19.70 23.63
CA GLY A 37 11.43 20.86 23.28
C GLY A 37 10.07 20.55 22.66
N GLY A 38 9.55 19.32 22.85
CA GLY A 38 8.23 18.89 22.36
C GLY A 38 8.21 18.63 20.85
N ARG A 39 9.31 18.13 20.32
CA ARG A 39 9.44 17.71 18.93
C ARG A 39 8.66 16.41 18.67
N GLY A 40 8.26 16.20 17.42
CA GLY A 40 7.42 15.10 16.96
C GLY A 40 5.93 15.32 17.19
N THR A 41 5.51 15.83 18.35
CA THR A 41 4.08 16.00 18.68
C THR A 41 3.46 17.31 18.19
N ARG A 42 4.24 18.12 17.46
CA ARG A 42 3.80 19.40 16.89
C ARG A 42 4.27 19.52 15.46
N ARG A 43 3.40 20.02 14.58
CA ARG A 43 3.69 20.14 13.14
C ARG A 43 4.88 21.04 12.86
N GLU A 44 5.07 22.12 13.63
CA GLU A 44 6.19 23.07 13.48
C GLU A 44 7.52 22.57 14.07
N LYS A 45 7.51 21.38 14.68
CA LYS A 45 8.70 20.73 15.25
C LYS A 45 8.66 19.23 14.96
N PRO A 46 8.66 18.78 13.69
CA PRO A 46 8.52 17.38 13.36
C PRO A 46 9.76 16.56 13.74
N PHE A 47 9.61 15.24 13.79
CA PHE A 47 10.73 14.29 13.70
C PHE A 47 11.29 14.27 12.29
N GLU A 48 12.52 13.81 12.13
CA GLU A 48 13.18 13.72 10.82
C GLU A 48 12.80 12.45 10.07
N THR A 49 12.62 11.33 10.78
CA THR A 49 12.34 10.03 10.16
C THR A 49 11.07 9.36 10.68
N ILE A 50 10.41 8.60 9.81
CA ILE A 50 9.27 7.73 10.14
C ILE A 50 9.73 6.66 11.12
N THR A 51 10.93 6.11 10.92
CA THR A 51 11.52 5.10 11.81
C THR A 51 11.62 5.61 13.26
N TYR A 52 12.05 6.86 13.46
CA TYR A 52 12.12 7.43 14.81
C TYR A 52 10.74 7.66 15.42
N ALA A 53 9.78 8.14 14.62
CA ALA A 53 8.39 8.31 15.05
C ALA A 53 7.76 6.98 15.48
N LEU A 54 7.94 5.91 14.70
CA LEU A 54 7.49 4.56 15.03
C LEU A 54 8.07 4.03 16.34
N ALA A 55 9.34 4.36 16.64
CA ALA A 55 9.96 3.98 17.90
C ALA A 55 9.30 4.68 19.12
N GLN A 56 8.61 5.80 18.91
CA GLN A 56 7.84 6.48 19.96
C GLN A 56 6.41 5.92 20.11
N CYS A 57 5.93 5.18 19.11
CA CYS A 57 4.59 4.60 19.14
C CYS A 57 4.49 3.46 20.17
N VAL A 58 3.29 3.32 20.74
CA VAL A 58 2.92 2.30 21.69
C VAL A 58 1.85 1.39 21.07
N ASP A 59 2.02 0.09 21.25
CA ASP A 59 1.08 -0.90 20.72
C ASP A 59 -0.34 -0.66 21.24
N ASN A 60 -1.33 -0.85 20.36
CA ASN A 60 -2.76 -0.76 20.63
C ASN A 60 -3.25 0.64 21.07
N ARG A 61 -2.57 1.71 20.65
CA ARG A 61 -2.99 3.09 20.94
C ARG A 61 -3.51 3.88 19.75
N ASN A 62 -3.62 3.28 18.56
CA ASN A 62 -4.02 3.99 17.34
C ASN A 62 -3.16 5.24 17.10
N ASP A 63 -1.86 5.15 17.39
CA ASP A 63 -0.94 6.26 17.17
C ASP A 63 -0.89 6.60 15.67
N VAL A 64 -0.80 7.89 15.37
CA VAL A 64 -0.82 8.39 13.98
C VAL A 64 0.47 9.14 13.67
N ILE A 65 1.13 8.76 12.60
CA ILE A 65 2.30 9.43 12.05
C ILE A 65 1.88 10.14 10.76
N PHE A 66 1.88 11.47 10.78
CA PHE A 66 1.71 12.30 9.59
C PHE A 66 3.06 12.67 8.99
N VAL A 67 3.27 12.33 7.73
CA VAL A 67 4.48 12.73 6.98
C VAL A 67 4.15 13.98 6.17
N THR A 68 4.77 15.10 6.52
CA THR A 68 4.44 16.43 5.98
C THR A 68 5.32 16.86 4.82
N THR A 69 6.47 16.22 4.64
CA THR A 69 7.38 16.50 3.54
C THR A 69 6.83 15.97 2.21
N ALA A 70 7.22 16.60 1.11
CA ALA A 70 6.95 16.09 -0.23
C ALA A 70 7.76 14.82 -0.54
N VAL A 71 8.98 14.75 -0.01
CA VAL A 71 9.95 13.68 -0.24
C VAL A 71 10.54 13.27 1.09
N GLN A 72 10.17 12.08 1.55
CA GLN A 72 10.73 11.44 2.71
C GLN A 72 11.86 10.51 2.28
N VAL A 73 12.98 10.61 2.98
CA VAL A 73 14.15 9.73 2.79
C VAL A 73 14.34 8.99 4.10
N GLU A 74 14.41 7.67 4.02
CA GLU A 74 14.79 6.82 5.14
C GLU A 74 16.11 6.14 4.79
N ASP A 75 16.99 6.02 5.79
CA ASP A 75 18.30 5.39 5.67
C ASP A 75 18.23 3.86 5.77
N GLN A 76 17.07 3.30 6.11
CA GLN A 76 16.76 1.88 6.23
C GLN A 76 15.29 1.61 5.86
N PRO A 77 14.89 0.35 5.62
CA PRO A 77 13.48 -0.01 5.44
C PRO A 77 12.66 0.35 6.69
N ILE A 78 11.45 0.86 6.49
CA ILE A 78 10.56 1.20 7.59
C ILE A 78 9.93 -0.09 8.13
N VAL A 79 10.37 -0.53 9.30
CA VAL A 79 9.84 -1.74 9.95
C VAL A 79 8.64 -1.39 10.83
N VAL A 80 7.44 -1.75 10.39
CA VAL A 80 6.19 -1.54 11.12
C VAL A 80 5.88 -2.78 11.97
N ASN A 81 6.40 -2.76 13.19
CA ASN A 81 6.22 -3.82 14.19
C ASN A 81 5.33 -3.40 15.37
N LYS A 82 4.67 -2.24 15.27
CA LYS A 82 3.73 -1.71 16.25
C LYS A 82 2.28 -1.95 15.82
N THR A 83 1.48 -2.52 16.70
CA THR A 83 0.05 -2.83 16.46
C THR A 83 -0.80 -1.60 16.66
N ALA A 84 -1.83 -1.41 15.82
CA ALA A 84 -2.72 -0.24 15.84
C ALA A 84 -1.93 1.08 15.64
N VAL A 85 -1.23 1.18 14.52
CA VAL A 85 -0.48 2.39 14.13
C VAL A 85 -0.83 2.78 12.70
N HIS A 86 -1.03 4.07 12.47
CA HIS A 86 -1.37 4.63 11.18
C HIS A 86 -0.24 5.54 10.68
N ILE A 87 0.22 5.32 9.46
CA ILE A 87 1.26 6.12 8.80
C ILE A 87 0.64 6.73 7.55
N ILE A 88 0.62 8.06 7.48
CA ILE A 88 -0.16 8.79 6.50
C ILE A 88 0.70 9.88 5.87
N GLY A 89 0.91 9.78 4.56
CA GLY A 89 1.46 10.86 3.77
C GLY A 89 0.45 12.00 3.68
N LEU A 90 0.85 13.21 4.02
CA LEU A 90 0.05 14.40 3.73
C LEU A 90 0.43 14.95 2.35
N PRO A 91 -0.53 15.49 1.60
CA PRO A 91 -0.22 16.08 0.33
C PRO A 91 0.72 17.27 0.52
N ASN A 92 1.75 17.34 -0.33
CA ASN A 92 2.68 18.45 -0.36
C ASN A 92 1.88 19.76 -0.42
N ASN A 93 2.25 20.75 0.41
CA ASN A 93 1.66 22.09 0.52
C ASN A 93 1.78 22.92 -0.78
N SER A 94 1.47 22.36 -1.96
CA SER A 94 1.42 23.11 -3.21
C SER A 94 0.19 24.02 -3.17
N PRO A 95 0.37 25.35 -3.14
CA PRO A 95 -0.72 26.31 -2.95
C PRO A 95 -1.70 26.39 -4.14
N ARG A 96 -1.54 25.55 -5.17
CA ARG A 96 -2.37 25.54 -6.39
C ARG A 96 -2.60 24.11 -6.90
N GLY A 97 -3.50 23.38 -6.26
CA GLY A 97 -4.24 22.30 -6.93
C GLY A 97 -3.58 20.92 -7.03
N ALA A 98 -2.53 20.61 -6.26
CA ALA A 98 -2.01 19.24 -6.17
C ALA A 98 -2.68 18.45 -5.03
N ASN A 99 -4.02 18.47 -4.95
CA ASN A 99 -4.81 17.74 -3.94
C ASN A 99 -4.71 16.20 -4.06
N GLU A 100 -3.84 15.72 -4.94
CA GLU A 100 -3.50 14.30 -5.16
C GLU A 100 -1.99 14.03 -5.01
N ALA A 101 -1.19 15.03 -4.60
CA ALA A 101 0.24 14.83 -4.40
C ALA A 101 0.44 13.85 -3.25
N ARG A 102 0.88 12.63 -3.53
CA ARG A 102 1.28 11.66 -2.52
C ARG A 102 2.64 12.05 -1.95
N CYS A 103 2.93 11.70 -0.70
CA CYS A 103 4.29 11.83 -0.15
C CYS A 103 5.20 10.79 -0.83
N TRP A 104 6.31 11.23 -1.40
CA TRP A 104 7.26 10.33 -2.05
C TRP A 104 8.17 9.70 -1.01
N ILE A 105 8.32 8.39 -1.02
CA ILE A 105 9.32 7.69 -0.20
C ILE A 105 10.34 7.04 -1.12
N PHE A 106 11.60 7.45 -0.95
CA PHE A 106 12.76 6.78 -1.54
C PHE A 106 13.58 6.17 -0.40
N PRO A 107 13.80 4.85 -0.40
CA PRO A 107 14.89 4.30 0.37
C PRO A 107 16.18 4.88 -0.21
N ASP A 108 17.12 5.24 0.65
CA ASP A 108 18.45 5.63 0.18
C ASP A 108 19.03 4.51 -0.70
N SER A 109 19.80 4.89 -1.72
CA SER A 109 20.45 4.02 -2.70
C SER A 109 21.29 2.87 -2.10
N HIS A 110 21.61 2.96 -0.80
CA HIS A 110 22.37 1.97 -0.05
C HIS A 110 21.50 0.95 0.70
N VAL A 111 20.18 1.07 0.64
CA VAL A 111 19.24 0.24 1.40
C VAL A 111 18.82 -0.99 0.58
N SER A 112 19.16 -2.18 1.10
CA SER A 112 18.58 -3.45 0.67
C SER A 112 17.27 -3.69 1.41
N GLY A 113 16.18 -3.92 0.69
CA GLY A 113 14.88 -4.26 1.26
C GLY A 113 13.74 -3.48 0.61
N GLY A 114 12.51 -3.79 1.03
CA GLY A 114 11.33 -3.01 0.67
C GLY A 114 11.29 -1.63 1.35
N VAL A 115 10.30 -0.82 1.00
CA VAL A 115 10.08 0.48 1.67
C VAL A 115 9.47 0.26 3.05
N PHE A 116 8.42 -0.54 3.13
CA PHE A 116 7.82 -0.97 4.40
C PHE A 116 7.94 -2.48 4.57
N THR A 117 8.32 -2.89 5.76
CA THR A 117 8.20 -4.27 6.22
C THR A 117 7.18 -4.30 7.36
N ILE A 118 6.03 -4.93 7.15
CA ILE A 118 4.91 -4.92 8.10
C ILE A 118 4.80 -6.28 8.77
N SER A 119 4.93 -6.31 10.09
CA SER A 119 4.72 -7.54 10.89
C SER A 119 3.57 -7.45 11.89
N ALA A 120 3.13 -6.24 12.20
CA ALA A 120 2.06 -5.97 13.15
C ALA A 120 0.65 -5.95 12.53
N GLY A 121 -0.37 -6.03 13.40
CA GLY A 121 -1.77 -5.92 13.04
C GLY A 121 -2.32 -4.50 13.20
N ASP A 122 -3.52 -4.26 12.67
CA ASP A 122 -4.23 -2.97 12.76
C ASP A 122 -3.37 -1.80 12.22
N VAL A 123 -2.66 -2.06 11.13
CA VAL A 123 -1.77 -1.06 10.52
C VAL A 123 -2.48 -0.39 9.36
N VAL A 124 -2.37 0.94 9.27
CA VAL A 124 -2.82 1.70 8.09
C VAL A 124 -1.62 2.38 7.45
N ILE A 125 -1.39 2.13 6.16
CA ILE A 125 -0.44 2.88 5.33
C ILE A 125 -1.23 3.61 4.25
N LYS A 126 -1.16 4.94 4.23
CA LYS A 126 -2.01 5.75 3.35
C LYS A 126 -1.28 6.87 2.63
N ASN A 127 -1.68 7.09 1.37
CA ASN A 127 -1.34 8.28 0.58
C ASN A 127 0.17 8.49 0.35
N PHE A 128 0.87 7.40 0.02
CA PHE A 128 2.29 7.42 -0.33
C PHE A 128 2.55 7.05 -1.79
N MET A 129 3.56 7.64 -2.39
CA MET A 129 4.17 7.17 -3.63
C MET A 129 5.49 6.48 -3.27
N LEU A 130 5.55 5.17 -3.47
CA LEU A 130 6.65 4.32 -3.03
C LEU A 130 7.55 3.97 -4.21
N TRP A 131 8.84 4.27 -4.04
CA TRP A 131 9.90 3.93 -4.97
C TRP A 131 10.87 2.99 -4.25
N GLY A 132 10.55 1.70 -4.16
CA GLY A 132 11.41 0.71 -3.52
C GLY A 132 12.68 0.38 -4.32
N THR A 133 13.43 -0.61 -3.85
CA THR A 133 14.64 -1.10 -4.51
C THR A 133 14.30 -2.18 -5.53
N ALA A 134 14.92 -2.14 -6.72
CA ALA A 134 14.74 -3.17 -7.73
C ALA A 134 15.11 -4.56 -7.16
N GLY A 135 14.19 -5.53 -7.29
CA GLY A 135 14.34 -6.88 -6.71
C GLY A 135 13.55 -7.10 -5.42
N GLU A 136 13.22 -6.04 -4.69
CA GLU A 136 12.47 -6.11 -3.43
C GLU A 136 11.05 -5.52 -3.59
N PRO A 137 10.04 -6.02 -2.87
CA PRO A 137 8.69 -5.45 -2.92
C PRO A 137 8.66 -4.07 -2.24
N CYS A 138 7.81 -3.14 -2.67
CA CYS A 138 7.67 -1.86 -1.94
C CYS A 138 7.13 -2.07 -0.53
N ILE A 139 6.12 -2.93 -0.38
CA ILE A 139 5.59 -3.35 0.92
C ILE A 139 5.72 -4.87 1.03
N ASP A 140 6.48 -5.32 2.03
CA ASP A 140 6.62 -6.72 2.39
C ASP A 140 5.89 -7.00 3.71
N PHE A 141 5.08 -8.06 3.75
CA PHE A 141 4.54 -8.57 5.01
C PHE A 141 5.44 -9.62 5.67
N GLY A 142 6.65 -9.87 5.17
CA GLY A 142 7.61 -10.78 5.79
C GLY A 142 7.11 -12.23 5.90
N VAL A 143 7.95 -13.12 6.43
CA VAL A 143 7.64 -14.55 6.60
C VAL A 143 7.04 -14.89 7.97
N ASP A 144 7.17 -13.98 8.94
CA ASP A 144 6.74 -14.20 10.34
C ASP A 144 5.70 -13.17 10.80
N ALA A 145 5.12 -12.38 9.90
CA ALA A 145 4.07 -11.45 10.31
C ALA A 145 2.86 -12.20 10.83
N GLN A 146 2.39 -11.80 12.01
CA GLN A 146 1.21 -12.37 12.66
C GLN A 146 0.06 -11.36 12.73
N GLY A 147 0.30 -10.15 12.21
CA GLY A 147 -0.68 -9.09 12.20
C GLY A 147 -1.93 -9.46 11.40
N VAL A 148 -3.06 -8.94 11.86
CA VAL A 148 -4.35 -8.97 11.15
C VAL A 148 -4.81 -7.54 10.88
N ARG A 149 -5.74 -7.34 9.94
CA ARG A 149 -6.37 -6.03 9.63
C ARG A 149 -5.38 -4.95 9.23
N GLN A 150 -4.54 -5.24 8.25
CA GLN A 150 -3.72 -4.20 7.62
C GLN A 150 -4.48 -3.55 6.47
N THR A 151 -4.34 -2.24 6.32
CA THR A 151 -5.03 -1.46 5.29
C THR A 151 -4.02 -0.59 4.56
N ILE A 152 -3.89 -0.81 3.25
CA ILE A 152 -3.07 -0.02 2.34
C ILE A 152 -4.01 0.77 1.44
N VAL A 153 -3.96 2.11 1.50
CA VAL A 153 -4.99 2.97 0.87
C VAL A 153 -4.36 4.13 0.11
N ASP A 154 -4.85 4.38 -1.10
CA ASP A 154 -4.44 5.52 -1.93
C ASP A 154 -2.93 5.60 -2.17
N CYS A 155 -2.22 4.47 -2.12
CA CYS A 155 -0.79 4.39 -2.37
C CYS A 155 -0.48 4.19 -3.86
N SER A 156 0.70 4.60 -4.30
CA SER A 156 1.19 4.44 -5.67
C SER A 156 2.55 3.75 -5.64
N PHE A 157 2.78 2.73 -6.47
CA PHE A 157 3.97 1.89 -6.45
C PHE A 157 4.72 2.01 -7.78
N HIS A 158 5.96 2.51 -7.77
CA HIS A 158 6.71 2.85 -8.99
C HIS A 158 8.12 2.26 -9.07
N LEU A 159 8.61 1.52 -8.09
CA LEU A 159 9.89 0.80 -8.25
C LEU A 159 9.96 -0.35 -7.27
N GLY A 160 10.30 -1.54 -7.74
CA GLY A 160 10.37 -2.75 -6.91
C GLY A 160 10.15 -4.02 -7.72
N SER A 161 10.31 -5.19 -7.10
CA SER A 161 9.85 -6.45 -7.70
C SER A 161 8.33 -6.52 -7.71
N TYR A 162 7.70 -6.24 -6.57
CA TYR A 162 6.25 -6.09 -6.44
C TYR A 162 5.90 -4.74 -5.81
N GLY A 163 4.69 -4.25 -6.03
CA GLY A 163 4.15 -3.17 -5.20
C GLY A 163 3.87 -3.70 -3.80
N ILE A 164 3.16 -4.82 -3.70
CA ILE A 164 2.85 -5.47 -2.43
C ILE A 164 3.12 -6.97 -2.53
N LYS A 165 3.80 -7.51 -1.52
CA LYS A 165 4.05 -8.95 -1.39
C LYS A 165 3.68 -9.43 0.00
N THR A 166 2.83 -10.46 0.06
CA THR A 166 2.66 -11.25 1.30
C THR A 166 3.55 -12.48 1.21
N GLY A 167 4.32 -12.78 2.26
CA GLY A 167 5.16 -13.98 2.30
C GLY A 167 4.36 -15.29 2.24
N PRO A 168 5.01 -16.43 1.92
CA PRO A 168 4.41 -17.77 1.92
C PRO A 168 4.09 -18.30 3.34
N ALA A 169 4.05 -17.42 4.32
CA ALA A 169 4.00 -17.76 5.74
C ALA A 169 2.79 -18.66 6.04
N ALA A 170 3.05 -19.75 6.76
CA ALA A 170 2.01 -20.56 7.37
C ALA A 170 1.13 -19.76 8.36
N ASN A 171 1.65 -18.63 8.85
CA ASN A 171 1.10 -17.84 9.95
C ASN A 171 0.40 -16.55 9.48
N GLN A 172 -0.69 -16.65 8.72
CA GLN A 172 -1.76 -15.63 8.62
C GLN A 172 -1.39 -14.11 8.48
N PRO A 173 -0.35 -13.67 7.77
CA PRO A 173 0.07 -12.25 7.74
C PRO A 173 -0.87 -11.30 6.97
N SER A 174 -2.14 -11.66 6.77
CA SER A 174 -3.05 -10.97 5.84
C SER A 174 -4.53 -11.25 6.11
N HIS A 175 -4.86 -11.71 7.33
CA HIS A 175 -6.26 -11.80 7.73
C HIS A 175 -6.89 -10.41 7.68
N TYR A 176 -7.90 -10.21 6.83
CA TYR A 176 -8.52 -8.91 6.58
C TYR A 176 -7.56 -7.85 6.01
N LEU A 177 -6.56 -8.26 5.21
CA LEU A 177 -5.75 -7.32 4.44
C LEU A 177 -6.62 -6.56 3.43
N ALA A 178 -6.64 -5.23 3.50
CA ALA A 178 -7.32 -4.37 2.55
C ALA A 178 -6.29 -3.59 1.71
N ILE A 179 -6.42 -3.63 0.39
CA ILE A 179 -5.64 -2.86 -0.58
C ILE A 179 -6.64 -2.09 -1.43
N LEU A 180 -6.73 -0.78 -1.21
CA LEU A 180 -7.83 0.06 -1.69
C LEU A 180 -7.30 1.29 -2.44
N GLY A 181 -7.87 1.62 -3.60
CA GLY A 181 -7.56 2.88 -4.29
C GLY A 181 -6.09 3.00 -4.74
N CYS A 182 -5.37 1.89 -4.83
CA CYS A 182 -3.93 1.89 -5.06
C CYS A 182 -3.58 1.90 -6.55
N HIS A 183 -2.46 2.50 -6.91
CA HIS A 183 -1.91 2.53 -8.26
C HIS A 183 -0.59 1.74 -8.34
N PHE A 184 -0.45 0.86 -9.33
CA PHE A 184 0.75 0.04 -9.54
C PHE A 184 1.34 0.35 -10.92
N GLY A 185 2.50 0.99 -10.95
CA GLY A 185 3.13 1.51 -12.17
C GLY A 185 3.96 0.49 -12.96
N PRO A 186 4.36 0.85 -14.19
CA PRO A 186 4.95 -0.06 -15.19
C PRO A 186 6.38 -0.51 -14.89
N THR A 187 7.02 0.13 -13.92
CA THR A 187 8.41 -0.09 -13.51
C THR A 187 8.57 -1.20 -12.47
N LEU A 188 7.48 -1.83 -12.04
CA LEU A 188 7.51 -3.05 -11.22
C LEU A 188 7.94 -4.25 -12.07
N THR A 189 8.87 -5.06 -11.58
CA THR A 189 9.56 -6.07 -12.42
C THR A 189 9.00 -7.49 -12.32
N SER A 190 8.25 -7.81 -11.26
CA SER A 190 7.74 -9.16 -10.98
C SER A 190 6.21 -9.25 -10.86
N GLY A 191 5.52 -8.13 -10.64
CA GLY A 191 4.05 -8.04 -10.60
C GLY A 191 3.57 -6.83 -9.80
N GLY A 192 2.26 -6.61 -9.76
CA GLY A 192 1.67 -5.58 -8.90
C GLY A 192 1.55 -6.07 -7.45
N ILE A 193 0.76 -7.13 -7.26
CA ILE A 193 0.50 -7.77 -5.97
C ILE A 193 0.82 -9.27 -6.06
N LEU A 194 1.67 -9.75 -5.14
CA LEU A 194 1.79 -11.17 -4.84
C LEU A 194 1.13 -11.47 -3.50
N HIS A 195 -0.01 -12.15 -3.52
CA HIS A 195 -0.66 -12.67 -2.33
C HIS A 195 -0.33 -14.16 -2.18
N ALA A 196 0.77 -14.48 -1.49
CA ALA A 196 1.24 -15.86 -1.26
C ALA A 196 0.81 -16.49 0.10
N SER A 197 0.04 -15.76 0.90
CA SER A 197 -0.28 -16.14 2.29
C SER A 197 -1.59 -16.93 2.44
N ASN A 198 -1.73 -17.71 3.51
CA ASN A 198 -2.96 -18.43 3.86
C ASN A 198 -4.01 -17.53 4.56
N GLY A 199 -4.05 -16.24 4.21
CA GLY A 199 -4.87 -15.27 4.93
C GLY A 199 -6.36 -15.39 4.63
N SER A 200 -7.18 -15.21 5.65
CA SER A 200 -8.63 -15.13 5.52
C SER A 200 -9.08 -13.71 5.19
N TRP A 201 -9.86 -13.57 4.12
CA TRP A 201 -10.70 -12.41 3.80
C TRP A 201 -9.94 -11.16 3.35
N PRO A 202 -8.86 -11.28 2.55
CA PRO A 202 -8.28 -10.11 1.92
C PRO A 202 -9.28 -9.46 0.94
N LEU A 203 -9.17 -8.14 0.80
CA LEU A 203 -9.93 -7.31 -0.12
C LEU A 203 -8.96 -6.48 -0.96
N ILE A 204 -8.97 -6.69 -2.26
CA ILE A 204 -8.29 -5.85 -3.24
C ILE A 204 -9.37 -5.14 -4.04
N GLU A 205 -9.40 -3.82 -3.98
CA GLU A 205 -10.53 -3.06 -4.51
C GLU A 205 -10.15 -1.68 -5.04
N ASP A 206 -10.80 -1.27 -6.14
CA ASP A 206 -10.65 0.05 -6.76
C ASP A 206 -9.17 0.38 -7.06
N CYS A 207 -8.37 -0.63 -7.44
CA CYS A 207 -6.95 -0.47 -7.75
C CYS A 207 -6.73 -0.36 -9.27
N TYR A 208 -5.73 0.43 -9.67
CA TYR A 208 -5.30 0.59 -11.06
C TYR A 208 -3.89 0.01 -11.26
N PHE A 209 -3.72 -0.81 -12.28
CA PHE A 209 -2.45 -1.44 -12.63
C PHE A 209 -2.05 -1.03 -14.04
N GLU A 210 -0.91 -0.37 -14.17
CA GLU A 210 -0.43 0.28 -15.37
C GLU A 210 0.73 -0.50 -15.99
N SER A 211 0.46 -1.29 -17.03
CA SER A 211 1.47 -1.87 -17.93
C SER A 211 2.63 -2.59 -17.24
N ILE A 212 2.33 -3.44 -16.26
CA ILE A 212 3.32 -4.30 -15.59
C ILE A 212 3.59 -5.52 -16.48
N ALA A 213 4.86 -5.91 -16.62
CA ALA A 213 5.25 -6.98 -17.55
C ALA A 213 4.87 -8.41 -17.09
N MET A 214 4.50 -8.55 -15.83
CA MET A 214 4.18 -9.81 -15.14
C MET A 214 2.75 -9.73 -14.59
N PRO A 215 2.16 -10.83 -14.09
CA PRO A 215 0.79 -10.78 -13.56
C PRO A 215 0.58 -9.63 -12.58
N ASN A 216 -0.42 -8.79 -12.87
CA ASN A 216 -0.71 -7.60 -12.06
C ASN A 216 -1.15 -8.03 -10.65
N ILE A 217 -1.95 -9.09 -10.53
CA ILE A 217 -2.24 -9.77 -9.27
C ILE A 217 -1.96 -11.27 -9.43
N SER A 218 -1.11 -11.81 -8.57
CA SER A 218 -0.92 -13.25 -8.42
C SER A 218 -1.33 -13.69 -7.03
N VAL A 219 -2.24 -14.67 -6.95
CA VAL A 219 -2.66 -15.29 -5.70
C VAL A 219 -2.13 -16.71 -5.67
N THR A 220 -1.20 -16.98 -4.76
CA THR A 220 -0.58 -18.29 -4.55
C THR A 220 -0.72 -18.67 -3.06
N GLY A 221 -0.68 -19.95 -2.71
CA GLY A 221 -0.89 -20.38 -1.32
C GLY A 221 -2.29 -20.93 -1.03
N GLY A 222 -2.40 -21.61 0.10
CA GLY A 222 -3.54 -22.46 0.42
C GLY A 222 -4.65 -21.73 1.17
N ILE A 223 -5.88 -21.88 0.68
CA ILE A 223 -7.14 -21.57 1.40
C ILE A 223 -7.27 -20.11 1.86
N ALA A 224 -6.79 -19.15 1.07
CA ALA A 224 -7.28 -17.78 1.20
C ALA A 224 -8.66 -17.67 0.55
N ALA A 225 -9.64 -17.16 1.29
CA ALA A 225 -10.95 -16.76 0.77
C ALA A 225 -11.00 -15.24 0.76
N GLY A 226 -11.00 -14.61 -0.41
CA GLY A 226 -10.86 -13.15 -0.53
C GLY A 226 -11.75 -12.55 -1.60
N ARG A 227 -11.54 -11.26 -1.89
CA ARG A 227 -12.25 -10.52 -2.94
C ARG A 227 -11.27 -9.68 -3.75
N ILE A 228 -11.41 -9.72 -5.07
CA ILE A 228 -10.78 -8.78 -6.01
C ILE A 228 -11.90 -8.14 -6.80
N ARG A 229 -12.12 -6.83 -6.63
CA ARG A 229 -13.24 -6.18 -7.33
C ARG A 229 -13.00 -4.74 -7.74
N ARG A 230 -13.59 -4.34 -8.87
CA ARG A 230 -13.48 -2.98 -9.41
C ARG A 230 -12.03 -2.54 -9.66
N CYS A 231 -11.14 -3.49 -9.94
CA CYS A 231 -9.79 -3.18 -10.35
C CYS A 231 -9.73 -2.97 -11.86
N GLN A 232 -8.83 -2.08 -12.28
CA GLN A 232 -8.54 -1.76 -13.66
C GLN A 232 -7.12 -2.20 -14.00
N PHE A 233 -6.98 -2.91 -15.13
CA PHE A 233 -5.72 -3.48 -15.59
C PHE A 233 -5.43 -2.98 -16.99
N MET A 234 -4.34 -2.22 -17.14
CA MET A 234 -3.73 -1.91 -18.42
C MET A 234 -2.55 -2.87 -18.61
N LEU A 235 -2.59 -3.71 -19.63
CA LEU A 235 -1.63 -4.76 -19.91
C LEU A 235 -0.61 -4.28 -20.95
N THR A 236 0.60 -4.83 -20.90
CA THR A 236 1.68 -4.49 -21.84
C THR A 236 1.52 -5.09 -23.23
N ALA A 237 0.74 -6.16 -23.35
CA ALA A 237 0.48 -6.86 -24.60
C ALA A 237 -0.78 -7.75 -24.49
N ASP A 238 -1.38 -8.00 -25.65
CA ASP A 238 -2.61 -8.78 -25.85
C ASP A 238 -2.52 -10.28 -25.48
N ASP A 239 -1.32 -10.83 -25.27
CA ASP A 239 -1.08 -12.28 -25.44
C ASP A 239 -0.73 -13.07 -24.16
N THR A 240 -0.94 -12.51 -22.96
CA THR A 240 -0.55 -13.20 -21.72
C THR A 240 -1.76 -13.70 -20.92
N ILE A 241 -2.02 -15.01 -20.95
CA ILE A 241 -3.02 -15.66 -20.08
C ILE A 241 -2.64 -15.38 -18.61
N GLY A 242 -3.57 -14.81 -17.85
CA GLY A 242 -3.34 -14.46 -16.45
C GLY A 242 -2.49 -13.20 -16.25
N GLY A 243 -2.31 -12.37 -17.29
CA GLY A 243 -1.60 -11.10 -17.18
C GLY A 243 -2.25 -10.11 -16.21
N ALA A 244 -3.58 -10.09 -16.10
CA ALA A 244 -4.28 -9.25 -15.13
C ALA A 244 -4.37 -9.94 -13.76
N ILE A 245 -4.99 -11.12 -13.72
CA ILE A 245 -5.20 -11.87 -12.47
C ILE A 245 -4.83 -13.34 -12.73
N ASP A 246 -3.93 -13.84 -11.90
CA ASP A 246 -3.50 -15.23 -11.89
C ASP A 246 -3.83 -15.90 -10.54
N MET A 247 -4.79 -16.82 -10.56
CA MET A 247 -5.22 -17.59 -9.40
C MET A 247 -4.58 -18.99 -9.38
N GLY A 248 -3.74 -19.22 -8.36
CA GLY A 248 -3.17 -20.51 -8.04
C GLY A 248 -4.14 -21.48 -7.35
N ASN A 249 -3.68 -22.71 -7.12
CA ASN A 249 -4.49 -23.80 -6.56
C ASN A 249 -5.02 -23.54 -5.15
N GLY A 250 -6.23 -24.05 -4.85
CA GLY A 250 -6.77 -24.11 -3.49
C GLY A 250 -7.33 -22.79 -2.96
N THR A 251 -7.66 -21.85 -3.85
CA THR A 251 -8.17 -20.51 -3.56
C THR A 251 -9.71 -20.48 -3.57
N ARG A 252 -10.35 -19.59 -2.79
CA ARG A 252 -11.82 -19.40 -2.77
C ARG A 252 -12.21 -17.93 -2.83
N TRP A 253 -11.94 -17.30 -3.96
CA TRP A 253 -12.11 -15.86 -4.13
C TRP A 253 -13.38 -15.52 -4.88
N ILE A 254 -13.91 -14.33 -4.60
CA ILE A 254 -14.89 -13.66 -5.43
C ILE A 254 -14.15 -12.62 -6.25
N ILE A 255 -14.11 -12.80 -7.57
CA ILE A 255 -13.47 -11.89 -8.51
C ILE A 255 -14.57 -11.25 -9.35
N SER A 256 -14.79 -9.94 -9.17
CA SER A 256 -15.93 -9.29 -9.81
C SER A 256 -15.69 -7.87 -10.28
N ASP A 257 -16.37 -7.46 -11.34
CA ASP A 257 -16.39 -6.07 -11.81
C ASP A 257 -15.00 -5.53 -12.16
N ASN A 258 -14.08 -6.40 -12.57
CA ASN A 258 -12.74 -5.99 -12.99
C ASN A 258 -12.70 -5.74 -14.50
N ASP A 259 -11.83 -4.83 -14.93
CA ASP A 259 -11.67 -4.50 -16.34
C ASP A 259 -10.21 -4.62 -16.77
N ALA A 260 -9.96 -5.34 -17.86
CA ALA A 260 -8.64 -5.54 -18.42
C ALA A 260 -8.59 -5.13 -19.90
N ASN A 261 -7.60 -4.31 -20.25
CA ASN A 261 -7.31 -3.82 -21.59
C ASN A 261 -5.79 -3.77 -21.80
N ASP A 262 -5.31 -3.57 -23.03
CA ASP A 262 -3.88 -3.44 -23.38
C ASP A 262 -3.54 -2.03 -23.91
N ALA A 263 -4.32 -1.02 -23.52
CA ALA A 263 -4.26 0.35 -24.03
C ALA A 263 -4.47 0.48 -25.55
N THR A 264 -5.01 -0.55 -26.21
CA THR A 264 -5.37 -0.45 -27.63
C THR A 264 -6.89 -0.45 -27.82
N PRO A 265 -7.39 0.02 -28.97
CA PRO A 265 -8.81 -0.06 -29.31
C PRO A 265 -9.30 -1.49 -29.58
N THR A 266 -8.38 -2.46 -29.72
CA THR A 266 -8.72 -3.84 -30.05
C THR A 266 -9.11 -4.63 -28.81
N ALA A 267 -9.94 -5.67 -29.02
CA ALA A 267 -10.24 -6.60 -27.94
C ALA A 267 -9.03 -7.49 -27.67
N LEU A 268 -8.75 -7.76 -26.40
CA LEU A 268 -7.69 -8.69 -26.01
C LEU A 268 -7.88 -10.04 -26.70
N SER A 269 -6.82 -10.53 -27.36
CA SER A 269 -6.83 -11.82 -28.06
C SER A 269 -6.93 -13.01 -27.09
N THR A 270 -6.46 -12.79 -25.85
CA THR A 270 -6.24 -13.80 -24.84
C THR A 270 -6.99 -13.44 -23.56
N ASN A 271 -7.51 -14.45 -22.84
CA ASN A 271 -8.16 -14.22 -21.56
C ASN A 271 -7.12 -13.74 -20.52
N PRO A 272 -7.18 -12.49 -20.03
CA PRO A 272 -6.22 -11.94 -19.08
C PRO A 272 -6.40 -12.50 -17.67
N TYR A 273 -7.43 -13.31 -17.46
CA TYR A 273 -7.78 -13.94 -16.19
C TYR A 273 -7.50 -15.45 -16.24
N ARG A 274 -6.73 -15.95 -15.27
CA ARG A 274 -6.42 -17.39 -15.13
C ARG A 274 -6.94 -17.93 -13.80
N ASP A 275 -7.67 -19.03 -13.86
CA ASP A 275 -8.12 -19.81 -12.70
C ASP A 275 -7.70 -21.27 -12.85
N THR A 276 -6.60 -21.66 -12.20
CA THR A 276 -6.09 -23.04 -12.29
C THR A 276 -6.98 -24.06 -11.56
N PRO A 277 -7.48 -23.80 -10.34
CA PRO A 277 -8.32 -24.78 -9.63
C PRO A 277 -9.80 -24.76 -10.03
N ASN A 278 -10.30 -23.75 -10.76
CA ASN A 278 -11.74 -23.53 -11.03
C ASN A 278 -12.60 -23.52 -9.76
N THR A 279 -12.03 -23.11 -8.63
CA THR A 279 -12.72 -23.02 -7.32
C THR A 279 -13.12 -21.60 -6.96
N ASN A 280 -12.78 -20.62 -7.80
CA ASN A 280 -13.10 -19.22 -7.58
C ASN A 280 -14.39 -18.83 -8.32
N ALA A 281 -15.03 -17.77 -7.84
CA ALA A 281 -16.28 -17.26 -8.39
C ALA A 281 -16.01 -15.98 -9.19
N TRP A 282 -16.35 -15.98 -10.47
CA TRP A 282 -16.06 -14.87 -11.40
C TRP A 282 -17.36 -14.24 -11.90
N PHE A 283 -17.51 -12.92 -11.76
CA PHE A 283 -18.73 -12.22 -12.18
C PHE A 283 -18.44 -10.85 -12.79
N ARG A 284 -19.03 -10.53 -13.95
CA ARG A 284 -18.95 -9.19 -14.56
C ARG A 284 -17.53 -8.66 -14.77
N ASN A 285 -16.56 -9.56 -15.00
CA ASN A 285 -15.22 -9.14 -15.41
C ASN A 285 -15.19 -8.94 -16.93
N THR A 286 -14.61 -7.83 -17.39
CA THR A 286 -14.57 -7.44 -18.80
C THR A 286 -13.18 -7.64 -19.39
N VAL A 287 -13.14 -8.07 -20.65
CA VAL A 287 -11.92 -8.36 -21.40
C VAL A 287 -11.98 -7.52 -22.68
N GLY A 288 -11.15 -6.48 -22.75
CA GLY A 288 -11.15 -5.51 -23.84
C GLY A 288 -12.33 -4.54 -23.80
N GLY A 289 -12.08 -3.32 -24.28
CA GLY A 289 -13.07 -2.25 -24.38
C GLY A 289 -12.40 -0.89 -24.50
N ALA A 290 -12.93 0.00 -25.34
CA ALA A 290 -12.41 1.34 -25.58
C ALA A 290 -12.68 2.33 -24.41
N GLY A 291 -12.78 1.82 -23.18
CA GLY A 291 -13.30 2.54 -22.02
C GLY A 291 -12.24 2.89 -20.98
N PHE A 292 -11.21 3.64 -21.37
CA PHE A 292 -10.32 4.35 -20.44
C PHE A 292 -10.33 5.85 -20.75
#